data_AF-A0A0H1AQT3-F1
#
_entry.id   AF-A0A0H1AQT3-F1
#
_cell.length_a   1.000
_cell.length_b   1.000
_cell.length_c   1.000
_cell.angle_alpha   90.00
_cell.angle_beta   90.00
_cell.angle_gamma   90.00
#
_symmetry.space_group_name_H-M   'P 1'
#
loop_
_entity.id
_entity.type
_entity.pdbx_description
1 polymer ?
#
loop_
_entity_poly.entity_id
_entity_poly.type
_entity_poly.pdbx_seq_one_letter_code
_entity_poly.pdbx_strand_id
1 'polypeptide(L)'
;MPRRTPADLFDAWEAELALVFEADPSAEEFWSYWHEREEVVERLARPVDSAFVDAGLARLTAIAEAQGYRRPSAALPGVPAPAPAGPVIAEPPIAMLDDAMPA
;
A
#
# COMPACT_ATOMS: atom_id res chain seq x y z
N MET A 1 -34.11 7.62 -12.09
CA MET A 1 -33.10 7.87 -11.03
C MET A 1 -31.74 7.56 -11.61
N PRO A 2 -30.76 8.49 -11.59
CA PRO A 2 -29.43 8.17 -12.04
C PRO A 2 -28.89 7.05 -11.15
N ARG A 3 -28.49 5.93 -11.75
CA ARG A 3 -27.79 4.87 -11.03
C ARG A 3 -26.41 5.43 -10.70
N ARG A 4 -26.20 5.88 -9.45
CA ARG A 4 -24.86 6.18 -8.96
C ARG A 4 -24.06 4.90 -8.98
N THR A 5 -23.07 4.85 -9.85
CA THR A 5 -22.13 3.75 -9.96
C THR A 5 -20.94 4.00 -9.03
N PRO A 6 -20.17 2.96 -8.67
CA PRO A 6 -18.90 3.14 -7.97
C PRO A 6 -17.94 4.09 -8.70
N ALA A 7 -17.96 4.13 -10.05
CA ALA A 7 -17.15 5.07 -10.82
C ALA A 7 -17.51 6.53 -10.53
N ASP A 8 -18.81 6.86 -10.46
CA ASP A 8 -19.27 8.22 -10.13
C ASP A 8 -18.81 8.67 -8.73
N LEU A 9 -18.61 7.72 -7.81
CA LEU A 9 -18.09 8.00 -6.46
C LEU A 9 -16.61 8.38 -6.51
N PHE A 10 -15.80 7.59 -7.22
CA PHE A 10 -14.37 7.87 -7.33
C PHE A 10 -14.10 9.17 -8.09
N ASP A 11 -14.86 9.47 -9.15
CA ASP A 11 -14.76 10.74 -9.86
C ASP A 11 -15.11 11.94 -8.96
N ALA A 12 -16.15 11.80 -8.12
CA ALA A 12 -16.50 12.84 -7.14
C ALA A 12 -15.41 13.03 -6.08
N TRP A 13 -14.78 11.94 -5.64
CA TRP A 13 -13.68 11.98 -4.69
C TRP A 13 -12.40 12.58 -5.27
N GLU A 14 -12.09 12.35 -6.54
CA GLU A 14 -10.99 13.04 -7.24
C GLU A 14 -11.23 14.56 -7.29
N ALA A 15 -12.45 15.00 -7.58
CA ALA A 15 -12.80 16.41 -7.54
C ALA A 15 -12.72 17.00 -6.12
N GLU A 16 -13.10 16.20 -5.11
CA GLU A 16 -13.00 16.60 -3.72
C GLU A 16 -11.53 16.73 -3.26
N LEU A 17 -10.64 15.84 -3.70
CA LEU A 17 -9.22 15.95 -3.41
C LEU A 17 -8.65 17.31 -3.84
N ALA A 18 -9.06 17.83 -5.00
CA ALA A 18 -8.66 19.16 -5.43
C ALA A 18 -9.05 20.25 -4.43
N LEU A 19 -10.27 20.19 -3.88
CA LEU A 19 -10.74 21.12 -2.85
C LEU A 19 -10.01 20.94 -1.52
N VAL A 20 -9.69 19.69 -1.15
CA VAL A 20 -8.93 19.40 0.07
C VAL A 20 -7.51 19.95 -0.05
N PHE A 21 -6.87 19.82 -1.21
CA PHE A 21 -5.53 20.38 -1.43
C PHE A 21 -5.54 21.92 -1.37
N GLU A 22 -6.60 22.58 -1.82
CA GLU A 22 -6.75 24.04 -1.67
C GLU A 22 -6.80 24.48 -0.20
N ALA A 23 -7.31 23.62 0.70
CA ALA A 23 -7.32 23.88 2.14
C ALA A 23 -5.96 23.65 2.82
N ASP A 24 -4.97 23.11 2.09
CA ASP A 24 -3.61 22.80 2.54
C ASP A 24 -3.54 22.19 3.95
N PRO A 25 -4.27 21.09 4.22
CA PRO A 25 -4.21 20.42 5.50
C PRO A 25 -2.80 19.86 5.75
N SER A 26 -2.47 19.60 7.01
CA SER A 26 -1.28 18.79 7.30
C SER A 26 -1.46 17.37 6.76
N ALA A 27 -0.34 16.66 6.55
CA ALA A 27 -0.40 15.29 6.06
C ALA A 27 -1.16 14.34 7.01
N GLU A 28 -1.05 14.55 8.33
CA GLU A 28 -1.79 13.77 9.32
C GLU A 28 -3.30 13.99 9.23
N GLU A 29 -3.74 15.25 9.11
CA GLU A 29 -5.15 15.61 8.96
C GLU A 29 -5.72 15.06 7.65
N PHE A 30 -4.97 15.21 6.55
CA PHE A 30 -5.34 14.67 5.25
C PHE A 30 -5.59 13.16 5.33
N TRP A 31 -4.62 12.41 5.84
CA TRP A 31 -4.72 10.95 5.88
C TRP A 31 -5.74 10.44 6.90
N SER A 32 -5.95 11.15 8.01
CA SER A 32 -7.02 10.79 8.97
C SER A 32 -8.39 10.93 8.31
N TYR A 33 -8.65 12.06 7.65
CA TYR A 33 -9.89 12.29 6.90
C TYR A 33 -10.08 11.26 5.79
N TRP A 34 -9.01 10.95 5.07
CA TRP A 34 -9.04 10.03 3.95
C TRP A 34 -9.30 8.58 4.40
N HIS A 35 -8.69 8.16 5.50
CA HIS A 35 -8.82 6.79 6.01
C HIS A 35 -10.25 6.47 6.44
N GLU A 36 -10.95 7.40 7.09
CA GLU A 36 -12.37 7.23 7.44
C GLU A 36 -13.25 6.95 6.21
N ARG A 37 -12.91 7.55 5.06
CA ARG A 37 -13.63 7.35 3.80
C ARG A 37 -13.30 6.00 3.15
N GLU A 38 -12.02 5.61 3.17
CA GLU A 38 -11.58 4.29 2.73
C GLU A 38 -12.33 3.18 3.49
N GLU A 39 -12.36 3.23 4.83
CA GLU A 39 -13.06 2.24 5.67
C GLU A 39 -14.56 2.15 5.35
N VAL A 40 -15.20 3.28 5.08
CA VAL A 40 -16.62 3.32 4.71
C VAL A 40 -16.86 2.61 3.38
N VAL A 41 -16.02 2.86 2.37
CA VAL A 41 -16.15 2.22 1.07
C VAL A 41 -15.81 0.74 1.13
N GLU A 42 -14.76 0.34 1.84
CA GLU A 42 -14.38 -1.06 2.02
C GLU A 42 -15.51 -1.86 2.70
N ARG A 43 -16.16 -1.28 3.72
CA ARG A 43 -17.30 -1.90 4.41
C ARG A 43 -18.54 -2.03 3.54
N LEU A 44 -18.74 -1.11 2.61
CA LEU A 44 -19.90 -1.10 1.71
C LEU A 44 -19.65 -1.86 0.40
N ALA A 45 -18.39 -2.12 0.06
CA ALA A 45 -17.99 -2.84 -1.13
C ALA A 45 -18.47 -4.30 -1.06
N ARG A 46 -19.09 -4.75 -2.14
CA ARG A 46 -19.39 -6.19 -2.31
C ARG A 46 -18.12 -6.88 -2.81
N PRO A 47 -17.96 -8.20 -2.58
CA PRO A 47 -16.80 -8.94 -3.06
C PRO A 47 -16.56 -8.84 -4.57
N VAL A 48 -17.63 -8.70 -5.37
CA VAL A 48 -17.52 -8.52 -6.83
C VAL A 48 -16.95 -7.16 -7.24
N ASP A 49 -17.03 -6.17 -6.34
CA ASP A 49 -16.62 -4.80 -6.57
C ASP A 49 -15.22 -4.51 -5.97
N SER A 50 -14.59 -5.47 -5.27
CA SER A 50 -13.35 -5.24 -4.50
C SER A 50 -12.19 -4.78 -5.36
N ALA A 51 -11.91 -5.48 -6.47
CA ALA A 51 -10.81 -5.11 -7.37
C ALA A 51 -11.00 -3.71 -7.98
N PHE A 52 -12.25 -3.29 -8.20
CA PHE A 52 -12.55 -1.95 -8.69
C PHE A 52 -12.33 -0.90 -7.60
N VAL A 53 -12.77 -1.19 -6.37
CA VAL A 53 -12.56 -0.33 -5.21
C VAL A 53 -11.07 -0.16 -4.92
N ASP A 54 -10.30 -1.25 -4.89
CA ASP A 54 -8.86 -1.24 -4.67
C ASP A 54 -8.15 -0.36 -5.72
N ALA A 55 -8.53 -0.49 -6.99
CA ALA A 55 -7.97 0.32 -8.06
C ALA A 55 -8.31 1.82 -7.92
N GLY A 56 -9.54 2.14 -7.50
CA GLY A 56 -9.96 3.52 -7.26
C GLY A 56 -9.23 4.16 -6.08
N LEU A 57 -9.08 3.43 -4.97
CA LEU A 57 -8.33 3.86 -3.80
C LEU A 57 -6.83 4.05 -4.09
N ALA A 58 -6.24 3.13 -4.85
CA ALA A 58 -4.86 3.24 -5.30
C ALA A 58 -4.64 4.49 -6.16
N ARG A 59 -5.58 4.80 -7.06
CA ARG A 59 -5.52 6.01 -7.89
C ARG A 59 -5.57 7.28 -7.04
N LEU A 60 -6.49 7.36 -6.09
CA LEU A 60 -6.63 8.52 -5.21
C LEU A 60 -5.40 8.71 -4.33
N THR A 61 -4.82 7.61 -3.83
CA THR A 61 -3.54 7.62 -3.10
C THR A 61 -2.42 8.20 -3.96
N ALA A 62 -2.30 7.76 -5.23
CA ALA A 62 -1.26 8.28 -6.14
C ALA A 62 -1.42 9.77 -6.44
N ILE A 63 -2.66 10.28 -6.53
CA ILE A 63 -2.93 11.72 -6.69
C ILE A 63 -2.44 12.50 -5.46
N ALA A 64 -2.76 12.02 -4.26
CA ALA A 64 -2.32 12.64 -3.00
C ALA A 64 -0.79 12.65 -2.87
N GLU A 65 -0.12 11.53 -3.17
CA GLU A 65 1.34 11.43 -3.11
C GLU A 65 2.02 12.38 -4.12
N ALA A 66 1.44 12.56 -5.31
CA ALA A 66 1.95 13.51 -6.30
C ALA A 66 1.86 14.97 -5.82
N GLN A 67 0.97 15.27 -4.89
CA GLN A 67 0.85 16.58 -4.21
C GLN A 67 1.75 16.70 -2.97
N GLY A 68 2.56 15.69 -2.67
CA GLY A 68 3.48 15.70 -1.53
C GLY A 68 2.89 15.13 -0.24
N TYR A 69 1.62 14.72 -0.24
CA TYR A 69 1.00 13.99 0.87
C TYR A 69 1.47 12.54 0.85
N ARG A 70 2.63 12.26 1.45
CA ARG A 70 3.08 10.87 1.61
C ARG A 70 2.24 10.16 2.66
N ARG A 71 1.75 8.97 2.31
CA ARG A 71 1.09 8.10 3.28
C ARG A 71 2.07 7.76 4.40
N PRO A 72 1.69 7.89 5.68
CA PRO A 72 2.46 7.29 6.75
C PRO A 72 2.54 5.80 6.43
N SER A 73 3.73 5.31 6.09
CA SER A 73 3.93 3.87 5.98
C SER A 73 3.52 3.34 7.34
N ALA A 74 2.45 2.53 7.38
CA ALA A 74 2.08 1.85 8.60
C ALA A 74 3.28 0.97 8.95
N ALA A 75 4.17 1.48 9.78
CA ALA A 75 5.12 0.66 10.50
C ALA A 75 4.21 -0.18 11.39
N LEU A 76 3.82 -1.35 10.88
CA LEU A 76 3.15 -2.36 11.68
C LEU A 76 3.96 -2.47 12.97
N PRO A 77 3.40 -2.13 14.14
CA PRO A 77 4.14 -2.27 15.38
C PRO A 77 4.47 -3.76 15.53
N GLY A 78 5.73 -4.12 15.24
CA GLY A 78 6.22 -5.50 15.32
C GLY A 78 6.75 -6.15 14.03
N VAL A 79 6.75 -5.48 12.86
CA VAL A 79 7.52 -5.99 11.71
C VAL A 79 8.90 -5.32 11.71
N PRO A 80 9.97 -6.01 12.15
CA PRO A 80 11.31 -5.47 12.01
C PRO A 80 11.59 -5.24 10.52
N ALA A 81 12.04 -4.03 10.19
CA ALA A 81 12.57 -3.75 8.86
C ALA A 81 13.61 -4.84 8.49
N PRO A 82 13.61 -5.38 7.26
CA PRO A 82 14.61 -6.35 6.87
C PRO A 82 15.98 -5.74 7.12
N ALA A 83 16.74 -6.34 8.04
CA ALA A 83 18.08 -5.90 8.36
C ALA A 83 18.88 -5.82 7.05
N PRO A 84 19.73 -4.80 6.85
CA PRO A 84 20.60 -4.76 5.69
C PRO A 84 21.40 -6.06 5.68
N ALA A 85 21.29 -6.81 4.58
CA ALA A 85 22.02 -8.05 4.39
C ALA A 85 23.52 -7.76 4.56
N GLY A 86 24.03 -8.01 5.77
CA GLY A 86 25.46 -8.02 6.04
C GLY A 86 26.12 -9.06 5.11
N PRO A 87 27.40 -8.88 4.78
CA PRO A 87 28.07 -9.74 3.82
C PRO A 87 28.00 -11.18 4.30
N VAL A 88 27.29 -12.03 3.56
CA VAL A 88 27.26 -13.47 3.76
C VAL A 88 28.69 -13.96 3.52
N ILE A 89 29.39 -14.29 4.60
CA ILE A 89 30.66 -15.01 4.50
C ILE A 89 30.30 -16.38 3.94
N ALA A 90 30.61 -16.61 2.67
CA ALA A 90 30.44 -17.89 2.02
C ALA A 90 31.31 -18.93 2.74
N GLU A 91 30.68 -19.84 3.50
CA GLU A 91 31.34 -21.06 3.95
C GLU A 91 31.75 -21.89 2.71
N PRO A 92 33.00 -22.35 2.61
CA PRO A 92 33.42 -23.18 1.48
C PRO A 92 32.77 -24.57 1.56
N PRO A 93 32.36 -25.17 0.43
CA PRO A 93 31.81 -26.51 0.44
C PRO A 93 32.86 -27.54 0.84
N ILE A 94 32.51 -28.41 1.79
CA ILE A 94 33.30 -29.57 2.20
C ILE A 94 33.53 -30.46 0.97
N ALA A 95 34.79 -30.71 0.64
CA ALA A 95 35.19 -31.65 -0.39
C ALA A 95 34.82 -33.08 0.03
N MET A 96 33.92 -33.73 -0.72
CA MET A 96 33.85 -35.18 -0.77
C MET A 96 35.12 -35.70 -1.45
N LEU A 97 36.04 -36.29 -0.69
CA LEU A 97 37.02 -37.22 -1.22
C LEU A 97 36.70 -38.62 -0.70
N ASP A 98 36.10 -39.39 -1.59
CA ASP A 98 36.00 -40.84 -1.59
C ASP A 98 37.41 -41.40 -1.84
N ASP A 99 37.98 -42.17 -0.90
CA ASP A 99 39.13 -43.04 -1.21
C ASP A 99 39.26 -44.19 -0.19
N ALA A 100 39.62 -45.35 -0.74
CA ALA A 100 40.19 -46.53 -0.10
C ALA A 100 39.26 -47.55 0.59
N MET A 101 38.75 -48.47 -0.24
CA MET A 101 38.48 -49.87 0.11
C MET A 101 39.73 -50.71 -0.24
N PRO A 102 40.31 -51.50 0.68
CA PRO A 102 41.23 -52.57 0.31
C PRO A 102 40.53 -53.93 0.29
N ALA A 103 40.97 -54.76 -0.66
CA ALA A 103 40.53 -56.13 -0.94
C ALA A 103 40.93 -57.14 0.14
#